data_AF-A0A6A6FU96-F1
#
_entry.id   AF-A0A6A6FU96-F1
#
_cell.length_a   1.000
_cell.length_b   1.000
_cell.length_c   1.000
_cell.angle_alpha   90.00
_cell.angle_beta   90.00
_cell.angle_gamma   90.00
#
_symmetry.space_group_name_H-M   'P 1'
#
loop_
_entity.id
_entity.type
_entity.pdbx_description
1 polymer ?
#
loop_
_entity_poly.entity_id
_entity_poly.type
_entity_poly.pdbx_seq_one_letter_code
_entity_poly.pdbx_strand_id
1 'polypeptide(L)'
;MPYNNTPIAPSSESLVARVKKIINADPDISQCSNNAAFVITVATEMFLQHLVDQAYNQVKSEHGPKPRRNIQYRDVANAVARVENLEFLTDVVPRTMTMKQYKQKAVKDAAAGAAPAENGSLGRGQGTLDGHVGANGNAAGPAPPNDPVKEIAAKEGARDTADEEMRDA
;
A
#
# COMPACT_ATOMS: atom_id res chain seq x y z
N MET A 1 -8.95 -7.81 -8.35
CA MET A 1 -10.28 -8.15 -7.82
C MET A 1 -11.11 -6.88 -7.74
N PRO A 2 -12.34 -6.84 -8.26
CA PRO A 2 -13.21 -5.68 -8.06
C PRO A 2 -13.51 -5.49 -6.56
N TYR A 3 -13.45 -4.26 -6.07
CA TYR A 3 -13.80 -3.96 -4.69
C TYR A 3 -15.30 -4.17 -4.48
N ASN A 4 -15.64 -4.95 -3.46
CA ASN A 4 -17.02 -5.17 -3.08
C ASN A 4 -17.56 -3.89 -2.43
N ASN A 5 -18.41 -3.16 -3.15
CA ASN A 5 -19.07 -1.94 -2.68
C ASN A 5 -20.49 -2.21 -2.14
N THR A 6 -20.84 -3.47 -1.83
CA THR A 6 -22.11 -3.76 -1.17
C THR A 6 -22.13 -3.12 0.23
N PRO A 7 -23.18 -2.35 0.59
CA PRO A 7 -23.28 -1.77 1.93
C PRO A 7 -23.28 -2.88 2.98
N ILE A 8 -22.35 -2.79 3.93
CA ILE A 8 -22.31 -3.72 5.07
C ILE A 8 -23.53 -3.42 5.95
N ALA A 9 -24.34 -4.44 6.23
CA ALA A 9 -25.49 -4.30 7.11
C ALA A 9 -25.05 -3.84 8.51
N PRO A 10 -25.80 -2.93 9.17
CA PRO A 10 -25.43 -2.42 10.48
C PRO A 10 -25.45 -3.57 11.51
N SER A 11 -24.36 -3.73 12.25
CA SER A 11 -24.27 -4.69 13.34
C SER A 11 -25.26 -4.33 14.46
N SER A 12 -25.92 -5.33 15.05
CA SER A 12 -26.87 -5.13 16.17
C SER A 12 -26.22 -4.65 17.48
N GLU A 13 -24.88 -4.64 17.55
CA GLU A 13 -24.15 -4.17 18.72
C GLU A 13 -23.98 -2.65 18.74
N SER A 14 -24.19 -2.06 19.93
CA SER A 14 -23.97 -0.63 20.14
C SER A 14 -22.49 -0.26 19.99
N LEU A 15 -22.20 0.98 19.59
CA LEU A 15 -20.83 1.51 19.51
C LEU A 15 -20.10 1.39 20.85
N VAL A 16 -20.78 1.69 21.96
CA VAL A 16 -20.23 1.56 23.31
C VAL A 16 -19.83 0.11 23.62
N ALA A 17 -20.63 -0.88 23.21
CA ALA A 17 -20.28 -2.29 23.41
C ALA A 17 -19.02 -2.67 22.62
N ARG A 18 -18.86 -2.17 21.40
CA ARG A 18 -17.65 -2.36 20.59
C ARG A 18 -16.42 -1.71 21.22
N VAL A 19 -16.54 -0.47 21.69
CA VAL A 19 -15.45 0.25 22.37
C VAL A 19 -15.02 -0.49 23.64
N LYS A 20 -15.97 -0.98 24.45
CA LYS A 20 -15.65 -1.80 25.63
C LYS A 20 -14.91 -3.09 25.30
N LYS A 21 -15.28 -3.77 24.21
CA LYS A 21 -14.56 -4.97 23.75
C LYS A 21 -13.11 -4.66 23.39
N ILE A 22 -12.86 -3.51 22.75
CA ILE A 22 -11.50 -3.06 22.40
C ILE A 22 -10.71 -2.72 23.68
N ILE A 23 -11.31 -1.99 24.62
CA ILE A 23 -10.67 -1.64 25.90
C ILE A 23 -10.27 -2.91 26.67
N ASN A 24 -11.16 -3.90 26.75
CA ASN A 24 -10.90 -5.14 27.49
C ASN A 24 -9.97 -6.12 26.76
N ALA A 25 -9.61 -5.85 25.51
CA ALA A 25 -8.63 -6.65 24.79
C ALA A 25 -7.19 -6.33 25.24
N ASP A 26 -6.98 -5.19 25.91
CA ASP A 26 -5.71 -4.78 26.47
C ASP A 26 -5.45 -5.49 27.82
N PRO A 27 -4.39 -6.31 27.94
CA PRO A 27 -4.09 -7.05 29.18
C PRO A 27 -3.71 -6.14 30.35
N ASP A 28 -3.26 -4.91 30.10
CA ASP A 28 -2.83 -3.99 31.15
C ASP A 28 -4.02 -3.21 31.77
N ILE A 29 -5.22 -3.34 31.20
CA ILE A 29 -6.42 -2.67 31.68
C ILE A 29 -7.25 -3.64 32.55
N SER A 30 -7.21 -3.42 33.86
CA SER A 30 -7.93 -4.29 34.81
C SER A 30 -9.45 -4.11 34.78
N GLN A 31 -9.96 -2.87 34.91
CA GLN A 31 -11.39 -2.55 34.83
C GLN A 31 -11.63 -1.13 34.29
N CYS A 32 -12.62 -1.00 33.40
CA CYS A 32 -13.09 0.27 32.87
C CYS A 32 -14.55 0.53 33.28
N SER A 33 -14.84 1.67 33.89
CA SER A 33 -16.20 2.02 34.30
C SER A 33 -17.10 2.32 33.10
N ASN A 34 -18.41 2.14 33.26
CA ASN A 34 -19.38 2.43 32.19
C ASN A 34 -19.34 3.90 31.74
N ASN A 35 -19.13 4.83 32.66
CA ASN A 35 -19.03 6.26 32.35
C ASN A 35 -17.74 6.58 31.57
N ALA A 36 -16.60 5.97 31.96
CA ALA A 36 -15.36 6.13 31.22
C ALA A 36 -15.48 5.58 29.79
N ALA A 37 -16.04 4.38 29.63
CA ALA A 37 -16.28 3.78 28.31
C ALA A 37 -17.19 4.66 27.41
N PHE A 38 -18.21 5.30 28.00
CA PHE A 38 -19.07 6.23 27.28
C PHE A 38 -18.29 7.46 26.78
N VAL A 39 -17.51 8.10 27.65
CA VAL A 39 -16.69 9.27 27.27
C VAL A 39 -15.65 8.90 26.21
N ILE A 40 -15.00 7.74 26.33
CA ILE A 40 -14.07 7.23 25.31
C ILE A 40 -14.79 7.04 23.97
N THR A 41 -16.02 6.52 23.98
CA THR A 41 -16.82 6.34 22.76
C THR A 41 -17.09 7.68 22.07
N VAL A 42 -17.52 8.69 22.81
CA VAL A 42 -17.76 10.05 22.28
C VAL A 42 -16.46 10.67 21.76
N ALA A 43 -15.36 10.55 22.51
CA ALA A 43 -14.05 11.04 22.09
C ALA A 43 -13.58 10.37 20.79
N THR A 44 -13.85 9.07 20.64
CA THR A 44 -13.50 8.29 19.43
C THR A 44 -14.32 8.76 18.22
N GLU A 45 -15.59 9.09 18.42
CA GLU A 45 -16.43 9.66 17.36
C GLU A 45 -15.93 11.03 16.90
N MET A 46 -15.59 11.91 17.85
CA MET A 46 -14.98 13.22 17.53
C MET A 46 -13.60 13.06 16.87
N PHE A 47 -12.81 12.08 17.29
CA PHE A 47 -11.53 11.78 16.67
C PHE A 47 -11.67 11.33 15.21
N LEU A 48 -12.64 10.46 14.90
CA LEU A 48 -12.89 10.03 13.52
C LEU A 48 -13.29 11.20 12.62
N GLN A 49 -14.16 12.10 13.12
CA GLN A 49 -14.51 13.32 12.39
C GLN A 49 -13.26 14.18 12.12
N HIS A 50 -12.43 14.40 13.14
CA HIS A 50 -11.18 15.15 13.01
C HIS A 50 -10.23 14.52 11.98
N LEU A 51 -10.00 13.20 12.04
CA LEU A 51 -9.12 12.49 11.12
C LEU A 51 -9.59 12.64 9.66
N VAL A 52 -10.89 12.48 9.43
CA VAL A 52 -11.48 12.61 8.09
C VAL A 52 -11.36 14.05 7.58
N ASP A 53 -11.61 15.05 8.42
CA ASP A 53 -11.44 16.46 8.05
C ASP A 53 -10.00 16.80 7.68
N GLN A 54 -9.02 16.32 8.46
CA GLN A 54 -7.60 16.52 8.16
C GLN A 54 -7.20 15.83 6.84
N ALA A 55 -7.66 14.60 6.60
CA ALA A 55 -7.43 13.91 5.34
C ALA A 55 -8.10 14.63 4.16
N TYR A 56 -9.32 15.14 4.34
CA TYR A 56 -10.04 15.87 3.30
C TYR A 56 -9.40 17.22 2.97
N ASN A 57 -8.79 17.88 3.96
CA ASN A 57 -7.99 19.08 3.73
C ASN A 57 -6.76 18.79 2.84
N GLN A 58 -6.15 17.60 2.93
CA GLN A 58 -5.08 17.21 2.00
C GLN A 58 -5.61 17.10 0.56
N VAL A 59 -6.79 16.53 0.37
CA VAL A 59 -7.46 16.45 -0.95
C VAL A 59 -7.67 17.85 -1.54
N LYS A 60 -8.13 18.80 -0.72
CA LYS A 60 -8.34 20.20 -1.13
C LYS A 60 -7.04 20.95 -1.43
N SER A 61 -5.95 20.61 -0.72
CA SER A 61 -4.64 21.26 -0.89
C SER A 61 -3.95 20.90 -2.21
N GLU A 62 -4.36 19.82 -2.86
CA GLU A 62 -3.88 19.48 -4.19
C GLU A 62 -4.47 20.42 -5.24
N HIS A 63 -3.66 21.38 -5.68
CA HIS A 63 -4.01 22.32 -6.74
C HIS A 63 -3.86 21.64 -8.11
N GLY A 64 -4.83 20.81 -8.46
CA GLY A 64 -4.91 20.14 -9.77
C GLY A 64 -5.89 20.83 -10.73
N PRO A 65 -5.83 20.51 -12.04
CA PRO A 65 -6.79 21.01 -13.04
C PRO A 65 -8.24 20.62 -12.72
N LYS A 66 -8.42 19.52 -11.98
CA LYS A 66 -9.71 19.01 -11.54
C LYS A 66 -9.64 18.72 -10.03
N PRO A 67 -10.43 19.42 -9.19
CA PRO A 67 -10.44 19.16 -7.76
C PRO A 67 -10.99 17.77 -7.47
N ARG A 68 -10.25 16.99 -6.70
CA ARG A 68 -10.69 15.65 -6.26
C ARG A 68 -11.71 15.80 -5.12
N ARG A 69 -12.67 14.88 -5.06
CA ARG A 69 -13.67 14.80 -3.98
C ARG A 69 -13.61 13.51 -3.18
N ASN A 70 -12.74 12.59 -3.57
CA ASN A 70 -12.59 11.27 -2.98
C ASN A 70 -11.30 11.25 -2.17
N ILE A 71 -11.39 10.84 -0.91
CA ILE A 71 -10.23 10.63 -0.03
C ILE A 71 -9.54 9.33 -0.48
N GLN A 72 -8.22 9.41 -0.68
CA GLN A 72 -7.37 8.26 -0.97
C GLN A 72 -6.41 8.02 0.19
N TYR A 73 -5.81 6.82 0.23
CA TYR A 73 -4.85 6.46 1.27
C TYR A 73 -3.70 7.48 1.42
N ARG A 74 -3.19 8.00 0.29
CA ARG A 74 -2.14 9.03 0.29
C ARG A 74 -2.53 10.29 1.05
N ASP A 75 -3.82 10.65 1.04
CA ASP A 75 -4.33 11.84 1.70
C ASP A 75 -4.33 11.64 3.22
N VAL A 76 -4.70 10.44 3.69
CA VAL A 76 -4.62 10.05 5.11
C VAL A 76 -3.17 10.01 5.59
N ALA A 77 -2.29 9.35 4.83
CA ALA A 77 -0.86 9.26 5.16
C ALA A 77 -0.20 10.66 5.22
N ASN A 78 -0.61 11.58 4.34
CA ASN A 78 -0.15 12.97 4.35
C ASN A 78 -0.75 13.82 5.48
N ALA A 79 -1.95 13.49 5.95
CA ALA A 79 -2.54 14.14 7.12
C ALA A 79 -1.82 13.71 8.41
N VAL A 80 -1.67 12.41 8.65
CA VAL A 80 -0.94 11.83 9.80
C VAL A 80 0.47 12.42 9.91
N ALA A 81 1.12 12.55 8.78
CA ALA A 81 2.43 13.15 8.60
C ALA A 81 2.60 14.63 8.97
N ARG A 82 1.52 15.41 8.93
CA ARG A 82 1.55 16.88 9.04
C ARG A 82 1.00 17.37 10.36
N VAL A 83 0.08 16.61 10.96
CA VAL A 83 -0.61 17.03 12.18
C VAL A 83 -0.01 16.29 13.38
N GLU A 84 0.56 17.03 14.31
CA GLU A 84 1.30 16.51 15.47
C GLU A 84 0.46 15.57 16.35
N ASN A 85 -0.80 15.91 16.61
CA ASN A 85 -1.71 15.06 17.39
C ASN A 85 -2.09 13.74 16.70
N LEU A 86 -1.74 13.55 15.42
CA LEU A 86 -1.93 12.30 14.68
C LEU A 86 -0.65 11.46 14.62
N GLU A 87 0.46 11.90 15.22
CA GLU A 87 1.75 11.21 15.17
C GLU A 87 1.67 9.76 15.68
N PHE A 88 0.80 9.48 16.67
CA PHE A 88 0.61 8.11 17.18
C PHE A 88 0.13 7.10 16.12
N LEU A 89 -0.33 7.57 14.95
CA LEU A 89 -0.74 6.73 13.83
C LEU A 89 0.39 6.39 12.85
N THR A 90 1.62 6.88 13.02
CA THR A 90 2.70 6.67 12.04
C THR A 90 2.97 5.19 11.74
N ASP A 91 2.87 4.35 12.76
CA ASP A 91 3.15 2.92 12.65
C ASP A 91 1.98 2.15 12.03
N VAL A 92 0.76 2.68 12.15
CA VAL A 92 -0.47 2.10 11.60
C VAL A 92 -0.72 2.56 10.16
N VAL A 93 -0.34 3.81 9.84
CA VAL A 93 -0.56 4.46 8.55
C VAL A 93 0.79 4.89 7.96
N PRO A 94 1.61 3.92 7.48
CA PRO A 94 2.90 4.24 6.90
C PRO A 94 2.76 5.02 5.59
N ARG A 95 3.68 5.96 5.33
CA ARG A 95 3.76 6.60 4.01
C ARG A 95 4.25 5.59 2.98
N THR A 96 3.44 5.37 1.96
CA THR A 96 3.85 4.54 0.82
C THR A 96 4.93 5.25 0.01
N MET A 97 5.94 4.49 -0.42
CA MET A 97 6.98 4.97 -1.33
C MET A 97 7.29 3.88 -2.36
N THR A 98 7.70 4.27 -3.56
CA THR A 98 8.08 3.29 -4.59
C THR A 98 9.35 2.56 -4.16
N MET A 99 9.52 1.28 -4.50
CA MET A 99 10.75 0.52 -4.18
C MET A 99 12.03 1.22 -4.65
N LYS A 100 11.99 1.93 -5.79
CA LYS A 100 13.10 2.77 -6.26
C LYS A 100 13.43 3.90 -5.27
N GLN A 101 12.41 4.57 -4.74
CA GLN A 101 12.55 5.63 -3.74
C GLN A 101 13.02 5.06 -2.40
N TYR A 102 12.52 3.89 -1.99
CA TYR A 102 12.98 3.21 -0.77
C TYR A 102 14.48 2.89 -0.83
N LYS A 103 14.94 2.28 -1.93
CA LYS A 103 16.37 1.98 -2.12
C LYS A 103 17.22 3.25 -2.12
N GLN A 104 16.75 4.32 -2.78
CA GLN A 104 17.45 5.60 -2.77
C GLN A 104 17.49 6.24 -1.38
N LYS A 105 16.40 6.14 -0.61
CA LYS A 105 16.33 6.64 0.76
C LYS A 105 17.26 5.85 1.69
N ALA A 106 17.25 4.53 1.59
CA ALA A 106 18.15 3.65 2.34
C ALA A 106 19.64 3.93 2.04
N VAL A 107 20.00 4.15 0.77
CA VAL A 107 21.36 4.55 0.38
C VAL A 107 21.71 5.95 0.91
N LYS A 108 20.75 6.88 0.91
CA LYS A 108 20.94 8.24 1.44
C LYS A 108 21.08 8.25 2.96
N ASP A 109 20.29 7.45 3.67
CA ASP A 109 20.32 7.33 5.12
C ASP A 109 21.61 6.61 5.57
N ALA A 110 22.07 5.60 4.81
CA ALA A 110 23.36 4.95 5.00
C ALA A 110 24.55 5.91 4.73
N ALA A 111 24.43 6.81 3.75
CA ALA A 111 25.46 7.82 3.46
C ALA A 111 25.45 8.99 4.47
N ALA A 112 24.32 9.24 5.15
CA ALA A 112 24.18 10.30 6.15
C ALA A 112 24.56 9.87 7.58
N GLY A 113 25.02 8.62 7.79
CA GLY A 113 25.45 8.12 9.09
C GLY A 113 24.33 7.99 10.13
N ALA A 114 23.06 8.10 9.71
CA ALA A 114 21.92 7.85 10.58
C ALA A 114 21.71 6.34 10.64
N ALA A 115 22.01 5.73 11.79
CA ALA A 115 21.73 4.33 12.05
C ALA A 115 20.25 4.04 11.76
N PRO A 116 19.92 2.96 11.01
CA PRO A 116 18.54 2.66 10.70
C PRO A 116 17.80 2.34 12.00
N ALA A 117 16.70 3.04 12.26
CA ALA A 117 15.77 2.68 13.31
C ALA A 117 15.33 1.23 13.07
N GLU A 118 15.77 0.35 13.97
CA GLU A 118 15.40 -1.06 14.03
C GLU A 118 13.88 -1.14 14.24
N ASN A 119 13.16 -1.45 13.17
CA ASN A 119 11.75 -1.82 13.27
C ASN A 119 11.57 -3.21 12.65
N GLY A 120 11.21 -4.18 13.50
CA GLY A 120 10.63 -5.46 13.10
C GLY A 120 11.62 -6.54 12.67
N SER A 121 12.10 -7.32 13.64
CA SER A 121 12.68 -8.66 13.46
C SER A 121 11.71 -9.57 12.67
N LEU A 122 11.87 -9.62 11.35
CA LEU A 122 11.33 -10.68 10.52
C LEU A 122 12.33 -11.83 10.51
N GLY A 123 11.92 -12.94 11.13
CA GLY A 123 12.71 -14.16 11.28
C GLY A 123 13.32 -14.62 9.95
N ARG A 124 14.60 -14.99 10.02
CA ARG A 124 15.33 -15.66 8.94
C ARG A 124 14.51 -16.84 8.41
N GLY A 125 13.96 -16.65 7.21
CA GLY A 125 13.38 -17.73 6.42
C GLY A 125 14.40 -18.84 6.25
N GLN A 126 13.98 -20.02 6.68
CA GLN A 126 14.49 -21.34 6.41
C GLN A 126 15.29 -21.41 5.09
N GLY A 127 16.61 -21.54 5.21
CA GLY A 127 17.48 -21.80 4.08
C GLY A 127 17.21 -23.21 3.55
N THR A 128 16.97 -23.30 2.24
CA THR A 128 17.06 -24.55 1.47
C THR A 128 18.36 -25.25 1.79
N LEU A 129 18.25 -26.42 2.42
CA LEU A 129 19.30 -27.40 2.58
C LEU A 129 19.52 -28.08 1.22
N ASP A 130 20.59 -27.70 0.53
CA ASP A 130 21.17 -28.49 -0.56
C ASP A 130 22.59 -28.89 -0.21
N GLY A 131 22.85 -30.21 -0.21
CA GLY A 131 24.19 -30.79 -0.27
C GLY A 131 24.39 -32.04 0.57
N HIS A 132 24.17 -33.24 0.00
CA HIS A 132 25.24 -34.22 -0.30
C HIS A 132 24.75 -35.69 -0.57
N VAL A 133 24.88 -36.06 -1.85
CA VAL A 133 25.14 -37.35 -2.56
C VAL A 133 24.14 -38.49 -2.70
N GLY A 134 24.10 -38.99 -3.94
CA GLY A 134 23.69 -40.33 -4.33
C GLY A 134 23.41 -40.43 -5.83
N ALA A 135 24.42 -40.84 -6.61
CA ALA A 135 24.42 -41.05 -8.06
C ALA A 135 23.20 -41.75 -8.70
N ASN A 136 22.76 -41.30 -9.88
CA ASN A 136 22.89 -42.06 -11.14
C ASN A 136 22.43 -41.21 -12.35
N GLY A 137 23.10 -41.36 -13.50
CA GLY A 137 23.06 -40.41 -14.62
C GLY A 137 21.91 -40.57 -15.63
N ASN A 138 21.63 -39.49 -16.37
CA ASN A 138 21.74 -39.49 -17.83
C ASN A 138 21.69 -38.05 -18.40
N ALA A 139 22.26 -37.89 -19.58
CA ALA A 139 22.59 -36.68 -20.33
C ALA A 139 21.49 -35.61 -20.54
N ALA A 140 21.88 -34.32 -20.44
CA ALA A 140 21.83 -33.30 -21.50
C ALA A 140 21.88 -31.88 -20.89
N GLY A 141 22.90 -31.09 -21.25
CA GLY A 141 23.05 -29.69 -20.84
C GLY A 141 22.12 -28.73 -21.61
N PRO A 142 21.94 -27.48 -21.13
CA PRO A 142 20.85 -26.59 -21.53
C PRO A 142 21.18 -25.72 -22.76
N ALA A 143 20.18 -25.46 -23.61
CA ALA A 143 20.23 -24.45 -24.66
C ALA A 143 19.71 -23.07 -24.13
N PRO A 144 20.24 -21.94 -24.62
CA PRO A 144 19.89 -20.57 -24.18
C PRO A 144 18.56 -20.05 -24.79
N PRO A 145 18.04 -18.87 -24.36
CA PRO A 145 16.62 -18.50 -24.40
C PRO A 145 16.19 -17.79 -25.68
N ASN A 146 14.92 -17.93 -26.07
CA ASN A 146 14.31 -17.19 -27.19
C ASN A 146 13.38 -16.08 -26.66
N ASP A 147 13.76 -14.82 -26.92
CA ASP A 147 12.95 -13.62 -26.65
C ASP A 147 11.97 -13.33 -27.81
N PRO A 148 10.65 -13.20 -27.56
CA PRO A 148 9.63 -13.13 -28.62
C PRO A 148 9.38 -11.72 -29.19
N VAL A 149 10.27 -10.75 -29.02
CA VAL A 149 9.97 -9.32 -29.32
C VAL A 149 10.56 -8.83 -30.65
N LYS A 150 11.34 -9.64 -31.38
CA LYS A 150 12.05 -9.17 -32.59
C LYS A 150 11.42 -9.55 -33.94
N GLU A 151 10.37 -10.36 -33.97
CA GLU A 151 9.81 -10.88 -35.24
C GLU A 151 8.61 -10.08 -35.78
N ILE A 152 8.08 -9.12 -35.00
CA ILE A 152 6.85 -8.38 -35.38
C ILE A 152 7.18 -7.09 -36.16
N ALA A 153 8.42 -6.58 -36.11
CA ALA A 153 8.79 -5.31 -36.73
C ALA A 153 9.14 -5.38 -38.23
N ALA A 154 9.09 -6.56 -38.87
CA ALA A 154 9.55 -6.75 -40.25
C ALA A 154 8.41 -6.83 -41.30
N LYS A 155 7.15 -6.57 -40.93
CA LYS A 155 6.01 -6.81 -41.84
C LYS A 155 5.09 -5.63 -42.16
N GLU A 156 5.44 -4.40 -41.76
CA GLU A 156 4.62 -3.20 -42.02
C GLU A 156 5.17 -2.25 -43.11
N GLY A 157 6.20 -2.64 -43.86
CA GLY A 157 6.88 -1.75 -44.81
C GLY A 157 6.51 -1.86 -46.30
N ALA A 158 5.46 -2.57 -46.70
CA ALA A 158 5.26 -2.90 -48.14
C ALA A 158 3.80 -2.88 -48.64
N ARG A 159 2.97 -1.93 -48.18
CA ARG A 159 1.56 -1.81 -48.65
C ARG A 159 1.11 -0.38 -48.95
N ASP A 160 2.01 0.54 -49.30
CA ASP A 160 1.64 1.96 -49.43
C ASP A 160 2.07 2.62 -50.76
N THR A 161 2.01 1.88 -51.88
CA THR A 161 2.29 2.45 -53.22
C THR A 161 1.48 1.84 -54.37
N ALA A 162 0.19 1.52 -54.18
CA ALA A 162 -0.61 0.94 -55.28
C ALA A 162 -2.03 1.50 -55.46
N ASP A 163 -2.43 2.54 -54.72
CA ASP A 163 -3.81 3.07 -54.78
C ASP A 163 -3.92 4.55 -55.23
N GLU A 164 -2.92 5.04 -55.97
CA GLU A 164 -2.92 6.41 -56.53
C GLU A 164 -2.75 6.43 -58.06
N GLU A 165 -3.37 5.48 -58.77
CA GLU A 165 -3.44 5.52 -60.23
C GLU A 165 -4.73 4.86 -60.77
N MET A 166 -5.92 5.32 -60.33
CA MET A 166 -7.19 4.93 -60.99
C MET A 166 -8.40 5.85 -60.72
N ARG A 167 -8.19 7.16 -60.57
CA ARG A 167 -9.31 8.12 -60.45
C ARG A 167 -9.33 9.32 -61.39
N ASP A 168 -8.43 9.38 -62.36
CA ASP A 168 -8.55 10.33 -63.48
C ASP A 168 -8.49 9.57 -64.82
N ALA A 169 -9.65 9.03 -65.21
CA ALA A 169 -10.04 8.70 -66.58
C ALA A 169 -11.58 8.68 -66.68
#